data_AF-A0A2N0KQF2-F1
#
_entry.id   AF-A0A2N0KQF2-F1
#
_cell.length_a   1.000
_cell.length_b   1.000
_cell.length_c   1.000
_cell.angle_alpha   90.00
_cell.angle_beta   90.00
_cell.angle_gamma   90.00
#
_symmetry.space_group_name_H-M   'P 1'
#
loop_
_entity.id
_entity.type
_entity.pdbx_description
1 polymer ?
#
loop_
_entity_poly.entity_id
_entity_poly.type
_entity_poly.pdbx_seq_one_letter_code
_entity_poly.pdbx_strand_id
1 'polypeptide(L)'
;MATMIDGESYLGRVMVRPLSKTGDITMYLWPVRCLKSKMGGPTFGVDVNGEEIIRFDPHGPRGHWHKGGYDKLGAGGSHVEFPDGISEINKQIDWALGQIKDQGKQLLADAGHTTGAESWDQEMVEVATNAIKDHLKEEGDLRSQAIEQGLIDPNM
;
A
#
# COMPACT_ATOMS: atom_id res chain seq x y z
N MET A 1 3.74 9.34 -8.92
CA MET A 1 3.96 8.10 -8.16
C MET A 1 3.67 8.45 -6.72
N ALA A 2 3.25 7.50 -5.89
CA ALA A 2 3.05 7.74 -4.46
C ALA A 2 4.21 8.55 -3.87
N THR A 3 3.86 9.65 -3.20
CA THR A 3 4.83 10.67 -2.79
C THR A 3 5.08 10.59 -1.29
N MET A 4 6.36 10.56 -0.91
CA MET A 4 6.78 10.63 0.49
C MET A 4 6.40 11.99 1.08
N ILE A 5 5.97 12.00 2.33
CA ILE A 5 5.42 13.17 3.01
C ILE A 5 6.46 13.74 3.96
N ASP A 6 6.71 15.05 3.86
CA ASP A 6 7.63 15.77 4.74
C ASP A 6 7.31 15.55 6.21
N GLY A 7 8.32 15.18 6.99
CA GLY A 7 8.21 14.91 8.44
C GLY A 7 7.77 13.50 8.80
N GLU A 8 7.55 12.62 7.81
CA GLU A 8 7.49 11.18 8.01
C GLU A 8 8.88 10.55 7.85
N SER A 9 9.04 9.29 8.27
CA SER A 9 10.27 8.51 8.06
C SER A 9 9.96 7.20 7.34
N TYR A 10 10.90 6.74 6.52
CA TYR A 10 10.72 5.56 5.68
C TYR A 10 11.92 4.64 5.88
N LEU A 11 11.68 3.43 6.35
CA LEU A 11 12.69 2.41 6.58
C LEU A 11 12.53 1.29 5.54
N GLY A 12 13.67 0.77 5.12
CA GLY A 12 13.78 -0.28 4.11
C GLY A 12 13.85 0.23 2.68
N ARG A 13 14.14 -0.69 1.76
CA ARG A 13 14.24 -0.37 0.33
C ARG A 13 12.84 -0.26 -0.29
N VAL A 14 12.58 0.84 -0.98
CA VAL A 14 11.35 1.00 -1.77
C VAL A 14 11.31 -0.05 -2.89
N MET A 15 10.17 -0.69 -3.08
CA MET A 15 9.94 -1.58 -4.21
C MET A 15 8.88 -1.00 -5.14
N VAL A 16 9.07 -1.13 -6.45
CA VAL A 16 8.06 -0.87 -7.47
C VAL A 16 8.01 -2.05 -8.44
N ARG A 17 6.81 -2.49 -8.80
CA ARG A 17 6.57 -3.57 -9.77
C ARG A 17 5.45 -3.20 -10.74
N PRO A 18 5.61 -3.48 -12.04
CA PRO A 18 4.53 -3.27 -13.01
C PRO A 18 3.38 -4.26 -12.79
N LEU A 19 2.16 -3.81 -13.04
CA LEU A 19 0.92 -4.60 -13.04
C LEU A 19 0.29 -4.71 -14.45
N SER A 20 0.90 -4.05 -15.43
CA SER A 20 0.51 -4.06 -16.84
C SER A 20 1.75 -4.20 -17.73
N LYS A 21 1.57 -4.74 -18.94
CA LYS A 21 2.67 -4.93 -19.91
C LYS A 21 3.27 -3.62 -20.40
N THR A 22 2.44 -2.58 -20.44
CA THR A 22 2.81 -1.21 -20.84
C THR A 22 3.53 -0.45 -19.73
N GLY A 23 3.48 -0.94 -18.48
CA GLY A 23 4.14 -0.32 -17.33
C GLY A 23 3.47 0.97 -16.83
N ASP A 24 2.31 1.32 -17.38
CA ASP A 24 1.46 2.43 -16.96
C ASP A 24 0.82 2.19 -15.59
N ILE A 25 0.68 0.92 -15.19
CA ILE A 25 0.15 0.54 -13.87
C ILE A 25 1.28 -0.07 -13.06
N THR A 26 1.51 0.46 -11.87
CA THR A 26 2.54 -0.02 -10.97
C THR A 26 2.02 -0.21 -9.56
N MET A 27 2.50 -1.24 -8.88
CA MET A 27 2.38 -1.36 -7.43
C MET A 27 3.69 -0.92 -6.79
N TYR A 28 3.60 -0.10 -5.75
CA TYR A 28 4.75 0.34 -4.95
C TYR A 28 4.64 -0.21 -3.52
N LEU A 29 5.78 -0.27 -2.82
CA LEU A 29 5.86 -0.60 -1.39
C LEU A 29 6.91 0.26 -0.70
N TRP A 30 6.50 0.83 0.42
CA TRP A 30 7.36 1.32 1.49
C TRP A 30 7.34 0.28 2.63
N PRO A 31 8.44 -0.44 2.89
CA PRO A 31 8.44 -1.53 3.86
C PRO A 31 8.01 -1.11 5.26
N VAL A 32 8.49 0.04 5.75
CA VAL A 32 7.94 0.70 6.93
C VAL A 32 7.87 2.21 6.70
N ARG A 33 6.65 2.74 6.73
CA ARG A 33 6.35 4.17 6.80
C ARG A 33 5.99 4.54 8.24
N CYS A 34 6.72 5.49 8.81
CA CYS A 34 6.49 6.03 10.15
C CYS A 34 5.79 7.38 10.02
N LEU A 35 4.54 7.45 10.47
CA LEU A 35 3.69 8.63 10.45
C LEU A 35 4.13 9.63 11.54
N LYS A 36 3.79 10.91 11.34
CA LYS A 36 3.99 11.98 12.34
C LYS A 36 3.33 11.68 13.70
N SER A 37 2.27 10.88 13.70
CA SER A 37 1.56 10.42 14.89
C SER A 37 2.27 9.30 15.64
N LYS A 38 3.51 8.95 15.25
CA LYS A 38 4.28 7.81 15.78
C LYS A 38 3.58 6.45 15.64
N MET A 39 2.73 6.33 14.62
CA MET A 39 2.22 5.05 14.14
C MET A 39 3.03 4.63 12.92
N GLY A 40 3.03 3.35 12.58
CA GLY A 40 3.65 2.95 11.33
C GLY A 40 3.61 1.46 11.07
N GLY A 41 3.97 1.14 9.84
CA GLY A 41 3.98 -0.19 9.29
C GLY A 41 4.20 -0.11 7.78
N PRO A 42 4.04 -1.23 7.07
CA PRO A 42 4.06 -1.23 5.61
C PRO A 42 3.02 -0.28 5.05
N THR A 43 3.36 0.35 3.93
CA THR A 43 2.41 1.11 3.10
C THR A 43 2.66 0.76 1.66
N PHE A 44 1.62 0.36 0.94
CA PHE A 44 1.72 -0.02 -0.47
C PHE A 44 0.43 0.31 -1.20
N GLY A 45 0.49 0.39 -2.51
CA GLY A 45 -0.63 0.88 -3.29
C GLY A 45 -0.42 0.71 -4.78
N VAL A 46 -1.38 1.18 -5.55
CA VAL A 46 -1.41 1.09 -7.00
C VAL A 46 -1.46 2.48 -7.60
N ASP A 47 -0.53 2.73 -8.52
CA ASP A 47 -0.45 3.95 -9.31
C ASP A 47 -0.83 3.67 -10.76
N VAL A 48 -1.50 4.64 -11.41
CA VAL A 48 -1.75 4.65 -12.85
C VAL A 48 -1.14 5.92 -13.43
N ASN A 49 -0.15 5.78 -14.31
CA ASN A 49 0.63 6.90 -14.89
C ASN A 49 1.21 7.84 -13.81
N GLY A 50 1.54 7.29 -12.65
CA GLY A 50 2.04 8.05 -11.51
C GLY A 50 0.96 8.81 -10.73
N GLU A 51 -0.32 8.60 -10.97
CA GLU A 51 -1.38 9.02 -10.06
C GLU A 51 -1.67 7.87 -9.10
N GLU A 52 -1.62 8.12 -7.79
CA GLU A 52 -1.90 7.11 -6.78
C GLU A 52 -3.40 6.89 -6.62
N ILE A 53 -3.85 5.69 -6.97
CA ILE A 53 -5.27 5.36 -7.07
C ILE A 53 -5.78 4.68 -5.82
N ILE A 54 -4.96 3.77 -5.28
CA ILE A 54 -5.28 2.95 -4.13
C ILE A 54 -4.06 3.00 -3.21
N ARG A 55 -4.28 3.20 -1.91
CA ARG A 55 -3.24 3.09 -0.88
C ARG A 55 -3.75 2.21 0.24
N PHE A 56 -2.92 1.28 0.69
CA PHE A 56 -3.15 0.51 1.91
C PHE A 56 -2.10 0.92 2.94
N ASP A 57 -2.57 1.21 4.16
CA ASP A 57 -1.75 1.55 5.31
C ASP A 57 -1.94 0.50 6.43
N PRO A 58 -1.37 -0.73 6.29
CA PRO A 58 -1.32 -1.76 7.34
C PRO A 58 -0.57 -1.32 8.62
N HIS A 59 -1.23 -0.54 9.47
CA HIS A 59 -0.67 0.01 10.71
C HIS A 59 -1.28 -0.62 11.96
N GLY A 60 -1.77 -1.86 11.87
CA GLY A 60 -2.28 -2.59 13.03
C GLY A 60 -3.66 -2.10 13.46
N PRO A 61 -3.93 -1.87 14.77
CA PRO A 61 -5.25 -1.46 15.25
C PRO A 61 -5.84 -0.19 14.62
N ARG A 62 -4.99 0.66 14.04
CA ARG A 62 -5.38 1.91 13.36
C ARG A 62 -5.06 1.89 11.86
N GLY A 63 -4.82 0.70 11.31
CA GLY A 63 -4.65 0.52 9.87
C GLY A 63 -5.92 0.90 9.12
N HIS A 64 -5.74 1.43 7.94
CA HIS A 64 -6.81 1.83 7.04
C HIS A 64 -6.31 1.74 5.60
N TRP A 65 -7.17 2.06 4.65
CA TRP A 65 -6.81 2.14 3.26
C TRP A 65 -7.63 3.21 2.56
N HIS A 66 -7.27 3.47 1.31
CA HIS A 66 -7.81 4.54 0.51
C HIS A 66 -8.22 4.00 -0.86
N LYS A 67 -9.44 4.34 -1.28
CA LYS A 67 -9.99 3.94 -2.59
C LYS A 67 -10.61 5.12 -3.33
N GLY A 68 -10.82 4.95 -4.64
CA GLY A 68 -11.49 5.94 -5.48
C GLY A 68 -10.58 7.06 -6.00
N GLY A 69 -9.26 6.89 -5.93
CA GLY A 69 -8.27 7.88 -6.35
C GLY A 69 -7.73 8.68 -5.17
N TYR A 70 -6.67 8.17 -4.51
CA TYR A 70 -6.07 8.82 -3.34
C TYR A 70 -5.60 10.24 -3.66
N ASP A 71 -4.83 10.42 -4.73
CA ASP A 71 -4.32 11.74 -5.12
C ASP A 71 -5.44 12.72 -5.46
N LYS A 72 -6.54 12.22 -6.02
CA LYS A 72 -7.71 13.03 -6.41
C LYS A 72 -8.59 13.43 -5.22
N LEU A 73 -8.86 12.51 -4.31
CA LEU A 73 -9.80 12.70 -3.20
C LEU A 73 -9.11 13.18 -1.91
N GLY A 74 -7.79 13.02 -1.83
CA GLY A 74 -7.01 13.22 -0.61
C GLY A 74 -7.34 12.18 0.47
N ALA A 75 -6.58 12.24 1.57
CA ALA A 75 -6.68 11.25 2.65
C ALA A 75 -8.10 11.14 3.23
N GLY A 76 -8.75 12.26 3.55
CA GLY A 76 -10.09 12.24 4.16
C GLY A 76 -11.20 11.79 3.23
N GLY A 77 -11.12 12.12 1.92
CA GLY A 77 -12.16 11.79 0.96
C GLY A 77 -12.13 10.35 0.45
N SER A 78 -11.00 9.67 0.62
CA SER A 78 -10.78 8.29 0.17
C SER A 78 -10.72 7.26 1.30
N HIS A 79 -10.71 7.70 2.56
CA HIS A 79 -10.49 6.87 3.75
C HIS A 79 -11.51 5.75 3.91
N VAL A 80 -11.02 4.53 4.17
CA VAL A 80 -11.81 3.35 4.46
C VAL A 80 -11.12 2.53 5.54
N GLU A 81 -11.86 2.08 6.54
CA GLU A 81 -11.35 1.14 7.54
C GLU A 81 -11.15 -0.26 6.96
N PHE A 82 -10.22 -1.03 7.53
CA PHE A 82 -10.20 -2.46 7.27
C PHE A 82 -11.48 -3.13 7.82
N PRO A 83 -11.90 -4.28 7.24
CA PRO A 83 -13.03 -5.03 7.77
C PRO A 83 -12.83 -5.47 9.23
N ASP A 84 -13.94 -5.66 9.93
CA ASP A 84 -13.96 -6.17 11.31
C ASP A 84 -13.14 -7.47 11.42
N GLY A 85 -12.31 -7.56 12.46
CA GLY A 85 -11.42 -8.70 12.71
C GLY A 85 -10.09 -8.66 11.96
N ILE A 86 -9.82 -7.65 11.14
CA ILE A 86 -8.55 -7.46 10.41
C ILE A 86 -7.77 -6.28 11.01
N SER A 87 -7.21 -6.51 12.21
CA SER A 87 -6.43 -5.50 12.97
C SER A 87 -4.95 -5.82 13.11
N GLU A 88 -4.51 -7.03 12.75
CA GLU A 88 -3.09 -7.39 12.75
C GLU A 88 -2.46 -7.02 11.41
N ILE A 89 -1.24 -6.44 11.43
CA ILE A 89 -0.53 -5.97 10.24
C ILE A 89 -0.44 -7.06 9.16
N ASN A 90 -0.06 -8.29 9.53
CA ASN A 90 0.05 -9.40 8.57
C ASN A 90 -1.30 -9.76 7.92
N LYS A 91 -2.39 -9.74 8.69
CA LYS A 91 -3.74 -9.98 8.16
C LYS A 91 -4.20 -8.85 7.25
N GLN A 92 -3.85 -7.60 7.58
CA GLN A 92 -4.12 -6.42 6.74
C GLN A 92 -3.37 -6.50 5.41
N ILE A 93 -2.09 -6.88 5.43
CA ILE A 93 -1.31 -7.13 4.20
C ILE A 93 -1.97 -8.22 3.35
N ASP A 94 -2.27 -9.37 3.94
CA ASP A 94 -2.87 -10.49 3.21
C ASP A 94 -4.21 -10.11 2.58
N TRP A 95 -5.07 -9.43 3.34
CA TRP A 95 -6.35 -8.96 2.85
C TRP A 95 -6.20 -7.93 1.72
N ALA A 96 -5.32 -6.94 1.89
CA ALA A 96 -5.09 -5.89 0.90
C ALA A 96 -4.52 -6.44 -0.42
N LEU A 97 -3.55 -7.35 -0.35
CA LEU A 97 -3.04 -8.04 -1.54
C LEU A 97 -4.13 -8.89 -2.21
N GLY A 98 -5.03 -9.50 -1.42
CA GLY A 98 -6.23 -10.15 -1.93
C GLY A 98 -7.15 -9.18 -2.69
N GLN A 99 -7.42 -7.98 -2.15
CA GLN A 99 -8.23 -6.97 -2.83
C GLN A 99 -7.61 -6.53 -4.16
N ILE A 100 -6.29 -6.34 -4.21
CA ILE A 100 -5.58 -6.02 -5.46
C ILE A 100 -5.78 -7.15 -6.48
N LYS A 101 -5.58 -8.41 -6.08
CA LYS A 101 -5.72 -9.57 -6.98
C LYS A 101 -7.14 -9.77 -7.49
N ASP A 102 -8.12 -9.66 -6.61
CA ASP A 102 -9.50 -10.09 -6.89
C ASP A 102 -10.35 -8.93 -7.44
N GLN A 103 -10.05 -7.69 -7.04
CA GLN A 103 -10.87 -6.51 -7.33
C GLN A 103 -10.11 -5.36 -8.00
N GLY A 104 -8.82 -5.51 -8.31
CA GLY A 104 -7.99 -4.42 -8.85
C GLY A 104 -8.60 -3.71 -10.07
N LYS A 105 -9.11 -4.46 -11.05
CA LYS A 105 -9.81 -3.88 -12.22
C LYS A 105 -11.00 -2.99 -11.83
N GLN A 106 -11.84 -3.47 -10.91
CA GLN A 106 -13.01 -2.71 -10.45
C GLN A 106 -12.58 -1.46 -9.67
N LEU A 107 -11.58 -1.59 -8.80
CA LEU A 107 -11.06 -0.46 -8.02
C LEU A 107 -10.48 0.64 -8.91
N LEU A 108 -9.80 0.28 -10.01
CA LEU A 108 -9.34 1.25 -11.01
C LEU A 108 -10.51 1.91 -11.75
N ALA A 109 -11.52 1.14 -12.16
CA ALA A 109 -12.70 1.69 -12.82
C ALA A 109 -13.48 2.65 -11.90
N ASP A 110 -13.65 2.31 -10.63
CA ASP A 110 -14.30 3.16 -9.61
C ASP A 110 -13.56 4.48 -9.38
N ALA A 111 -12.24 4.49 -9.56
CA ALA A 111 -11.42 5.70 -9.52
C ALA A 111 -11.44 6.50 -10.83
N GLY A 112 -12.07 5.98 -11.89
CA GLY A 112 -12.16 6.62 -13.21
C GLY A 112 -11.10 6.20 -14.23
N HIS A 113 -10.30 5.16 -13.94
CA HIS A 113 -9.24 4.66 -14.83
C HIS A 113 -9.70 3.42 -15.61
N THR A 114 -10.74 3.57 -16.42
CA THR A 114 -11.30 2.47 -17.23
C THR A 114 -10.29 1.90 -18.22
N THR A 115 -9.50 2.73 -18.90
CA THR A 115 -8.42 2.28 -19.79
C THR A 115 -7.32 1.52 -19.04
N GLY A 116 -6.99 1.94 -17.82
CA GLY A 116 -6.07 1.18 -16.96
C GLY A 116 -6.65 -0.19 -16.57
N ALA A 117 -7.95 -0.26 -16.29
CA ALA A 117 -8.59 -1.54 -15.99
C ALA A 117 -8.50 -2.56 -17.16
N GLU A 118 -8.41 -2.08 -18.40
CA GLU A 118 -8.21 -2.92 -19.60
C GLU A 118 -6.76 -3.44 -19.70
N SER A 119 -5.76 -2.66 -19.27
CA SER A 119 -4.34 -3.05 -19.29
C SER A 119 -3.90 -3.89 -18.08
N TRP A 120 -4.80 -4.11 -17.11
CA TRP A 120 -4.56 -4.91 -15.91
C TRP A 120 -4.30 -6.39 -16.24
N ASP A 121 -3.06 -6.83 -15.96
CA ASP A 121 -2.56 -8.17 -16.28
C ASP A 121 -2.51 -9.04 -15.02
N GLN A 122 -3.32 -10.10 -14.98
CA GLN A 122 -3.47 -10.94 -13.78
C GLN A 122 -2.18 -11.69 -13.42
N GLU A 123 -1.40 -12.12 -14.41
CA GLU A 123 -0.15 -12.85 -14.15
C GLU A 123 0.89 -11.91 -13.53
N MET A 124 0.99 -10.68 -14.05
CA MET A 124 1.88 -9.67 -13.48
C MET A 124 1.45 -9.25 -12.08
N VAL A 125 0.14 -9.19 -11.81
CA VAL A 125 -0.40 -8.88 -10.48
C VAL A 125 -0.08 -9.99 -9.47
N GLU A 126 -0.20 -11.26 -9.87
CA GLU A 126 0.19 -12.39 -9.02
C GLU A 126 1.69 -12.33 -8.69
N VAL A 127 2.54 -12.08 -9.68
CA VAL A 127 3.99 -11.92 -9.49
C VAL A 127 4.30 -10.74 -8.57
N ALA A 128 3.67 -9.59 -8.79
CA ALA A 128 3.94 -8.38 -8.01
C ALA A 128 3.48 -8.53 -6.56
N THR A 129 2.31 -9.13 -6.31
CA THR A 129 1.80 -9.35 -4.94
C THR A 129 2.62 -10.36 -4.15
N ASN A 130 3.14 -11.40 -4.80
CA ASN A 130 4.11 -12.30 -4.17
C ASN A 130 5.44 -11.58 -3.88
N ALA A 131 5.93 -10.74 -4.81
CA ALA A 131 7.13 -9.94 -4.59
C ALA A 131 7.02 -8.98 -3.39
N ILE A 132 5.83 -8.45 -3.08
CA ILE A 132 5.60 -7.63 -1.87
C ILE A 132 5.89 -8.44 -0.61
N LYS A 133 5.35 -9.66 -0.53
CA LYS A 133 5.52 -10.55 0.63
C LYS A 133 6.98 -10.95 0.80
N ASP A 134 7.63 -11.33 -0.29
CA ASP A 134 9.03 -11.72 -0.29
C ASP A 134 9.93 -10.54 0.11
N HIS A 135 9.68 -9.35 -0.45
CA HIS A 135 10.45 -8.14 -0.12
C HIS A 135 10.29 -7.75 1.36
N LEU A 136 9.06 -7.76 1.90
CA LEU A 136 8.83 -7.51 3.33
C LEU A 136 9.58 -8.51 4.23
N LYS A 137 9.68 -9.78 3.81
CA LYS A 137 10.44 -10.81 4.52
C LYS A 137 11.95 -10.57 4.43
N GLU A 138 12.46 -10.17 3.26
CA GLU A 138 13.88 -9.89 3.04
C GLU A 138 14.39 -8.68 3.84
N GLU A 139 13.56 -7.65 4.00
CA GLU A 139 13.91 -6.46 4.77
C GLU A 139 14.00 -6.72 6.29
N GLY A 140 13.42 -7.82 6.78
CA GLY A 140 13.44 -8.21 8.18
C GLY A 140 12.54 -7.35 9.07
N ASP A 141 12.82 -7.34 10.39
CA ASP A 141 11.99 -6.64 11.37
C ASP A 141 12.32 -5.15 11.48
N LEU A 142 11.94 -4.41 10.44
CA LEU A 142 12.10 -2.95 10.38
C LEU A 142 11.19 -2.22 11.38
N ARG A 143 10.08 -2.81 11.83
CA ARG A 143 9.17 -2.15 12.78
C ARG A 143 9.79 -2.08 14.16
N SER A 144 10.43 -3.15 14.63
CA SER A 144 11.18 -3.11 15.89
C SER A 144 12.32 -2.07 15.83
N GLN A 145 13.03 -1.99 14.70
CA GLN A 145 14.05 -0.95 14.50
C GLN A 145 13.47 0.47 14.57
N ALA A 146 12.29 0.71 13.98
CA ALA A 146 11.62 2.00 14.05
C ALA A 146 11.19 2.37 15.48
N ILE A 147 10.79 1.38 16.29
CA ILE A 147 10.48 1.57 17.72
C ILE A 147 11.74 1.93 18.51
N GLU A 148 12.84 1.20 18.29
CA GLU A 148 14.13 1.48 18.95
C GLU A 148 14.66 2.89 18.62
N GLN A 149 14.41 3.36 17.39
CA GLN A 149 14.75 4.72 16.94
C GLN A 149 13.75 5.79 17.43
N GLY A 150 12.68 5.41 18.13
CA GLY A 150 11.65 6.32 18.65
C GLY A 150 10.74 6.93 17.58
N LEU A 151 10.73 6.35 16.38
CA LEU A 151 9.91 6.75 15.22
C LEU A 151 8.48 6.21 15.33
N ILE A 152 8.31 5.05 15.96
CA ILE A 152 7.01 4.45 16.28
C ILE A 152 6.89 4.29 17.80
N ASP A 153 5.71 4.59 18.34
CA ASP A 153 5.37 4.29 19.73
C ASP A 153 5.08 2.78 19.86
N PRO A 154 5.73 2.04 20.78
CA PRO A 154 5.51 0.61 20.94
C PRO A 154 4.06 0.23 21.29
N ASN A 155 3.26 1.17 21.78
CA ASN A 155 1.84 0.97 22.10
C ASN A 155 0.89 1.25 20.93
N MET A 156 1.41 1.64 19.77
CA MET A 156 0.64 1.96 18.55
C MET A 156 0.65 0.84 17.53
#